data_AF-A0A6C0B1B3-F1
#
_entry.id   AF-A0A6C0B1B3-F1
#
_cell.length_a   1.000
_cell.length_b   1.000
_cell.length_c   1.000
_cell.angle_alpha   90.00
_cell.angle_beta   90.00
_cell.angle_gamma   90.00
#
_symmetry.space_group_name_H-M   'P 1'
#
loop_
_entity.id
_entity.type
_entity.pdbx_description
1 polymer ?
#
loop_
_entity_poly.entity_id
_entity_poly.type
_entity_poly.pdbx_seq_one_letter_code
_entity_poly.pdbx_strand_id
1 'polypeptide(L)'
;MKKNIAFTTLNLVSQNQYSFHFMEQHKPLIESIFMLLQKEGACIIMNEGKMSSLEFCAHSVEPLVDFIKKDGVFNNVHCIHLIESLYYQSTLLENYSLGLYCLDMNEIYVINSSIFICIQPTFIKEVKIEVNRDRYGEKNYFSFLSPIRRDLETCFFAPEITNLVAIPAIIPYKCFYYSLGALAVYCLFKKKMDSCNATILNPIAGTKLYWMLLKMLETDCKNRFILYL
;
A
#
# COMPACT_ATOMS: atom_id res chain seq x y z
N MET A 1 16.46 17.05 13.06
CA MET A 1 16.94 15.65 12.98
C MET A 1 16.56 15.11 11.61
N LYS A 2 17.51 14.51 10.88
CA LYS A 2 17.55 14.39 9.42
C LYS A 2 16.25 13.83 8.80
N LYS A 3 15.71 14.59 7.85
CA LYS A 3 14.74 14.16 6.84
C LYS A 3 15.33 12.92 6.14
N ASN A 4 14.89 11.71 6.50
CA ASN A 4 15.11 10.51 5.68
C ASN A 4 14.22 10.66 4.45
N ILE A 5 14.69 11.44 3.49
CA ILE A 5 14.02 11.56 2.20
C ILE A 5 14.47 10.34 1.41
N ALA A 6 13.62 9.32 1.40
CA ALA A 6 13.68 8.33 0.34
C ALA A 6 13.24 9.05 -0.94
N PHE A 7 14.20 9.54 -1.72
CA PHE A 7 13.89 10.15 -3.00
C PHE A 7 13.61 9.03 -3.99
N THR A 8 12.33 8.67 -4.12
CA THR A 8 11.84 8.12 -5.38
C THR A 8 11.38 9.30 -6.23
N THR A 9 12.23 9.69 -7.18
CA THR A 9 11.87 10.72 -8.17
C THR A 9 11.36 10.02 -9.42
N LEU A 10 10.21 10.47 -9.90
CA LEU A 10 9.68 10.11 -11.21
C LEU A 10 10.23 11.11 -12.24
N ASN A 11 10.96 10.62 -13.23
CA ASN A 11 11.45 11.42 -14.34
C ASN A 11 10.81 10.96 -15.65
N LEU A 12 10.35 11.91 -16.47
CA LEU A 12 10.00 11.65 -17.87
C LEU A 12 11.32 11.63 -18.67
N VAL A 13 11.67 10.46 -19.19
CA VAL A 13 12.93 10.23 -19.94
C VAL A 13 12.75 10.60 -21.41
N SER A 14 11.60 10.24 -21.99
CA SER A 14 11.20 10.56 -23.37
C SER A 14 9.67 10.43 -23.50
N GLN A 15 9.09 10.64 -24.69
CA GLN A 15 7.65 10.50 -24.88
C GLN A 15 7.20 9.09 -24.45
N ASN A 16 6.34 9.02 -23.42
CA ASN A 16 5.83 7.80 -22.81
C ASN A 16 6.87 6.93 -22.07
N GLN A 17 8.08 7.42 -21.80
CA GLN A 17 9.09 6.67 -21.02
C GLN A 17 9.32 7.35 -19.67
N TYR A 18 9.20 6.57 -18.61
CA TYR A 18 9.28 7.03 -17.23
C TYR A 18 10.37 6.26 -16.47
N SER A 19 10.94 6.90 -15.45
CA SER A 19 11.96 6.31 -14.59
C SER A 19 11.70 6.63 -13.12
N PHE A 20 11.66 5.61 -12.28
CA PHE A 20 11.72 5.75 -10.82
C PHE A 20 13.14 5.50 -10.33
N HIS A 21 13.71 6.44 -9.59
CA HIS A 21 15.02 6.27 -8.96
C HIS A 21 14.87 5.75 -7.54
N PHE A 22 15.69 4.79 -7.14
CA PHE A 22 15.67 4.20 -5.80
C PHE A 22 17.07 4.11 -5.21
N MET A 23 17.15 4.19 -3.88
CA MET A 23 18.36 3.84 -3.15
C MET A 23 18.53 2.32 -3.12
N GLU A 24 19.78 1.84 -3.26
CA GLU A 24 20.13 0.41 -3.38
C GLU A 24 19.55 -0.47 -2.25
N GLN A 25 19.43 0.08 -1.04
CA GLN A 25 18.85 -0.57 0.15
C GLN A 25 17.35 -0.95 0.03
N HIS A 26 16.68 -0.61 -1.08
CA HIS A 26 15.26 -0.88 -1.30
C HIS A 26 15.02 -1.96 -2.36
N LYS A 27 15.99 -2.83 -2.64
CA LYS A 27 15.88 -3.90 -3.65
C LYS A 27 14.54 -4.69 -3.63
N PRO A 28 14.02 -5.16 -2.48
CA PRO A 28 12.72 -5.85 -2.46
C PRO A 28 11.55 -4.99 -2.94
N LEU A 29 11.55 -3.69 -2.62
CA LEU A 29 10.54 -2.75 -3.11
C LEU A 29 10.66 -2.57 -4.62
N ILE A 30 11.88 -2.37 -5.14
CA ILE A 30 12.14 -2.24 -6.58
C ILE A 30 11.63 -3.48 -7.32
N GLU A 31 11.97 -4.67 -6.83
CA GLU A 31 11.54 -5.94 -7.42
C GLU A 31 10.02 -6.10 -7.37
N SER A 32 9.37 -5.70 -6.26
CA SER A 32 7.90 -5.73 -6.18
C SER A 32 7.22 -4.82 -7.21
N ILE A 33 7.77 -3.63 -7.48
CA ILE A 33 7.23 -2.69 -8.46
C ILE A 33 7.52 -3.17 -9.88
N PHE A 34 8.72 -3.70 -10.12
CA PHE A 34 9.10 -4.28 -11.41
C PHE A 34 8.12 -5.37 -11.87
N MET A 35 7.70 -6.25 -10.95
CA MET A 35 6.74 -7.31 -11.26
C MET A 35 5.36 -6.77 -11.69
N LEU A 36 4.92 -5.64 -11.12
CA LEU A 36 3.68 -4.97 -11.54
C LEU A 36 3.80 -4.33 -12.93
N LEU A 37 4.99 -3.87 -13.29
CA LEU A 37 5.26 -3.14 -14.53
C LEU A 37 5.85 -4.00 -15.65
N GLN A 38 5.97 -5.32 -15.45
CA GLN A 38 6.57 -6.21 -16.43
C GLN A 38 5.86 -6.15 -17.80
N LYS A 39 4.54 -5.98 -17.80
CA LYS A 39 3.73 -5.83 -19.03
C LYS A 39 3.91 -4.46 -19.70
N GLU A 40 4.43 -3.49 -18.97
CA GLU A 40 4.71 -2.12 -19.42
C GLU A 40 6.16 -1.96 -19.94
N GLY A 41 6.81 -3.09 -20.26
CA GLY A 41 8.18 -3.11 -20.77
C GLY A 41 9.22 -2.66 -19.74
N ALA A 42 8.93 -2.83 -18.44
CA ALA A 42 9.81 -2.36 -17.39
C ALA A 42 11.18 -3.05 -17.43
N CYS A 43 12.22 -2.30 -17.09
CA CYS A 43 13.58 -2.80 -16.90
C CYS A 43 14.23 -2.15 -15.67
N ILE A 44 15.04 -2.94 -14.95
CA ILE A 44 15.84 -2.42 -13.84
C ILE A 44 17.23 -2.09 -14.37
N ILE A 45 17.64 -0.85 -14.19
CA ILE A 45 18.99 -0.39 -14.49
C ILE A 45 19.74 -0.29 -13.18
N MET A 46 20.66 -1.22 -12.98
CA MET A 46 21.57 -1.23 -11.83
C MET A 46 22.80 -0.40 -12.17
N ASN A 47 23.07 0.62 -11.37
CA ASN A 47 24.30 1.40 -11.47
C ASN A 47 25.17 1.09 -10.25
N GLU A 48 26.32 0.42 -10.45
CA GLU A 48 27.24 0.08 -9.37
C GLU A 48 27.64 1.35 -8.57
N GLY A 49 27.35 1.34 -7.26
CA GLY A 49 27.63 2.47 -6.36
C GLY A 49 26.73 3.70 -6.52
N LYS A 50 25.59 3.61 -7.23
CA LYS A 50 24.62 4.70 -7.43
C LYS A 50 23.16 4.24 -7.21
N MET A 51 22.22 5.17 -7.37
CA MET A 51 20.78 4.85 -7.38
C MET A 51 20.45 3.90 -8.53
N SER A 52 19.76 2.81 -8.21
CA SER A 52 19.10 1.95 -9.20
C SER A 52 17.90 2.70 -9.77
N SER A 53 17.64 2.54 -11.07
CA SER A 53 16.43 3.06 -11.70
C SER A 53 15.56 1.94 -12.24
N LEU A 54 14.25 2.12 -12.12
CA LEU A 54 13.24 1.31 -12.78
C LEU A 54 12.66 2.12 -13.92
N GLU A 55 13.00 1.76 -15.15
CA GLU A 55 12.46 2.40 -16.35
C GLU A 55 11.31 1.59 -16.93
N PHE A 56 10.30 2.25 -17.47
CA PHE A 56 9.14 1.60 -18.08
C PHE A 56 8.45 2.53 -19.08
N CYS A 57 7.63 1.96 -19.95
CA CYS A 57 6.82 2.71 -20.91
C CYS A 57 5.38 2.82 -20.40
N ALA A 58 4.78 3.99 -20.45
CA ALA A 58 3.39 4.19 -20.06
C ALA A 58 2.75 5.33 -20.85
N HIS A 59 1.43 5.26 -21.05
CA HIS A 59 0.66 6.37 -21.64
C HIS A 59 0.44 7.49 -20.63
N SER A 60 0.27 7.13 -19.34
CA SER A 60 0.05 8.09 -18.27
C SER A 60 0.66 7.59 -16.96
N VAL A 61 1.33 8.49 -16.25
CA VAL A 61 1.78 8.27 -14.88
C VAL A 61 1.45 9.50 -14.06
N GLU A 62 0.70 9.33 -12.98
CA GLU A 62 0.34 10.45 -12.10
C GLU A 62 0.22 9.99 -10.63
N PRO A 63 0.42 10.90 -9.66
CA PRO A 63 0.13 10.61 -8.26
C PRO A 63 -1.34 10.23 -8.05
N LEU A 64 -1.60 9.26 -7.16
CA LEU A 64 -2.96 8.86 -6.80
C LEU A 64 -3.80 10.04 -6.33
N VAL A 65 -3.19 10.96 -5.58
CA VAL A 65 -3.85 12.16 -5.08
C VAL A 65 -4.39 13.06 -6.18
N ASP A 66 -3.77 13.08 -7.35
CA ASP A 66 -4.21 13.88 -8.50
C ASP A 66 -5.20 13.09 -9.36
N PHE A 67 -4.97 11.78 -9.53
CA PHE A 67 -5.90 10.89 -10.21
C PHE A 67 -7.29 10.93 -9.59
N ILE A 68 -7.36 10.92 -8.26
CA ILE A 68 -8.65 10.85 -7.54
C ILE A 68 -9.37 12.19 -7.46
N LYS A 69 -8.69 13.34 -7.68
CA LYS A 69 -9.32 14.68 -7.69
C LYS A 69 -10.11 14.93 -8.98
N LYS A 70 -9.86 14.14 -10.02
CA LYS A 70 -10.59 14.22 -11.28
C LYS A 70 -11.99 13.61 -11.08
N ASP A 71 -12.99 14.47 -11.00
CA ASP A 71 -14.38 14.05 -10.76
C ASP A 71 -14.83 12.99 -11.76
N GLY A 72 -15.48 11.95 -11.26
CA GLY A 72 -15.99 10.83 -12.06
C GLY A 72 -14.94 9.86 -12.60
N VAL A 73 -13.64 10.10 -12.38
CA VAL A 73 -12.58 9.19 -12.86
C VAL A 73 -12.51 7.94 -11.99
N PHE A 74 -12.37 8.07 -10.67
CA PHE A 74 -12.23 6.91 -9.79
C PHE A 74 -13.57 6.17 -9.61
N ASN A 75 -13.61 4.88 -9.96
CA ASN A 75 -14.82 4.05 -9.94
C ASN A 75 -14.54 2.66 -9.35
N ASN A 76 -15.54 1.77 -9.35
CA ASN A 76 -15.40 0.43 -8.78
C ASN A 76 -14.31 -0.42 -9.45
N VAL A 77 -14.08 -0.26 -10.76
CA VAL A 77 -13.00 -0.97 -11.49
C VAL A 77 -11.64 -0.47 -11.03
N HIS A 78 -11.46 0.86 -10.94
CA HIS A 78 -10.24 1.45 -10.40
C HIS A 78 -9.98 1.02 -8.95
N CYS A 79 -11.03 0.89 -8.14
CA CYS A 79 -10.92 0.39 -6.77
C CYS A 79 -10.42 -1.06 -6.71
N ILE A 80 -10.91 -1.92 -7.60
CA ILE A 80 -10.48 -3.31 -7.69
C ILE A 80 -9.00 -3.36 -8.10
N HIS A 81 -8.62 -2.63 -9.16
CA HIS A 81 -7.24 -2.55 -9.61
C HIS A 81 -6.29 -2.00 -8.53
N LEU A 82 -6.72 -1.01 -7.74
CA LEU A 82 -5.95 -0.48 -6.61
C LEU A 82 -5.68 -1.56 -5.56
N ILE A 83 -6.73 -2.29 -5.18
CA ILE A 83 -6.65 -3.37 -4.19
C ILE A 83 -5.75 -4.50 -4.72
N GLU A 84 -5.98 -4.95 -5.95
CA GLU A 84 -5.20 -6.00 -6.61
C GLU A 84 -3.72 -5.64 -6.71
N SER A 85 -3.40 -4.45 -7.22
CA SER A 85 -2.01 -4.05 -7.45
C SER A 85 -1.23 -3.94 -6.13
N LEU A 86 -1.80 -3.26 -5.13
CA LEU A 86 -1.14 -3.06 -3.84
C LEU A 86 -1.10 -4.32 -2.99
N TYR A 87 -2.14 -5.16 -3.06
CA TYR A 87 -2.11 -6.48 -2.42
C TYR A 87 -1.03 -7.35 -3.05
N TYR A 88 -0.99 -7.45 -4.38
CA TYR A 88 0.04 -8.21 -5.08
C TYR A 88 1.45 -7.70 -4.72
N GLN A 89 1.66 -6.39 -4.71
CA GLN A 89 2.91 -5.79 -4.24
C GLN A 89 3.28 -6.25 -2.83
N SER A 90 2.32 -6.24 -1.90
CA SER A 90 2.53 -6.69 -0.53
C SER A 90 2.90 -8.16 -0.45
N THR A 91 2.24 -9.03 -1.23
CA THR A 91 2.59 -10.46 -1.28
C THR A 91 3.98 -10.72 -1.84
N LEU A 92 4.46 -9.87 -2.77
CA LEU A 92 5.82 -9.95 -3.28
C LEU A 92 6.85 -9.56 -2.20
N LEU A 93 6.54 -8.55 -1.37
CA LEU A 93 7.38 -8.17 -0.24
C LEU A 93 7.44 -9.26 0.84
N GLU A 94 6.36 -10.02 1.05
CA GLU A 94 6.35 -11.13 2.00
C GLU A 94 7.39 -12.20 1.68
N ASN A 95 7.73 -12.41 0.40
CA ASN A 95 8.79 -13.33 -0.01
C ASN A 95 10.18 -12.94 0.53
N TYR A 96 10.34 -11.68 0.97
CA TYR A 96 11.54 -11.14 1.58
C TYR A 96 11.39 -10.95 3.10
N SER A 97 10.36 -11.52 3.71
CA SER A 97 9.98 -11.27 5.11
C SER A 97 9.76 -9.79 5.40
N LEU A 98 9.22 -9.05 4.42
CA LEU A 98 8.87 -7.64 4.54
C LEU A 98 7.37 -7.43 4.34
N GLY A 99 6.86 -6.32 4.85
CA GLY A 99 5.45 -5.98 4.73
C GLY A 99 5.17 -4.50 4.93
N LEU A 100 4.06 -4.05 4.37
CA LEU A 100 3.54 -2.69 4.53
C LEU A 100 2.60 -2.66 5.73
N TYR A 101 2.89 -1.86 6.76
CA TYR A 101 1.97 -1.71 7.91
C TYR A 101 1.00 -0.52 7.78
N CYS A 102 1.22 0.34 6.79
CA CYS A 102 0.45 1.55 6.51
C CYS A 102 0.57 1.90 5.02
N LEU A 103 -0.39 2.67 4.52
CA LEU A 103 -0.34 3.27 3.18
C LEU A 103 -0.50 4.79 3.27
N ASP A 104 0.29 5.52 2.48
CA ASP A 104 0.14 6.96 2.24
C ASP A 104 -0.31 7.20 0.80
N MET A 105 -1.41 7.92 0.61
CA MET A 105 -1.88 8.25 -0.74
C MET A 105 -0.91 9.13 -1.54
N ASN A 106 -0.04 9.90 -0.88
CA ASN A 106 1.00 10.71 -1.55
C ASN A 106 2.12 9.87 -2.16
N GLU A 107 2.28 8.64 -1.70
CA GLU A 107 3.35 7.73 -2.09
C GLU A 107 2.85 6.61 -3.02
N ILE A 108 1.68 6.82 -3.64
CA ILE A 108 1.08 5.90 -4.58
C ILE A 108 0.98 6.59 -5.95
N TYR A 109 1.44 5.89 -6.98
CA TYR A 109 1.32 6.32 -8.37
C TYR A 109 0.34 5.43 -9.12
N VAL A 110 -0.38 6.04 -10.07
CA VAL A 110 -1.31 5.39 -10.98
C VAL A 110 -0.69 5.40 -12.38
N ILE A 111 -0.57 4.22 -12.96
CA ILE A 111 0.03 3.99 -14.28
C ILE A 111 -1.06 3.44 -15.20
N ASN A 112 -1.23 4.05 -16.37
CA ASN A 112 -2.26 3.71 -17.35
C ASN A 112 -3.68 3.59 -16.78
N SER A 113 -3.99 4.31 -15.70
CA SER A 113 -5.27 4.25 -14.95
C SER A 113 -5.62 2.88 -14.34
N SER A 114 -4.73 1.88 -14.39
CA SER A 114 -5.04 0.49 -14.00
C SER A 114 -3.99 -0.16 -13.11
N ILE A 115 -2.77 0.37 -13.06
CA ILE A 115 -1.71 -0.19 -12.22
C ILE A 115 -1.42 0.81 -11.10
N PHE A 116 -1.52 0.35 -9.86
CA PHE A 116 -1.26 1.17 -8.68
C PHE A 116 -0.03 0.67 -7.96
N ILE A 117 0.96 1.55 -7.77
CA ILE A 117 2.23 1.17 -7.15
C ILE A 117 2.47 2.03 -5.90
N CYS A 118 2.82 1.39 -4.78
CA CYS A 118 3.32 2.09 -3.61
C CYS A 118 4.84 2.19 -3.72
N ILE A 119 5.37 3.41 -3.63
CA ILE A 119 6.81 3.68 -3.69
C ILE A 119 7.40 3.97 -2.29
N GLN A 120 6.63 3.78 -1.23
CA GLN A 120 6.96 4.23 0.13
C GLN A 120 7.84 3.24 0.92
N PRO A 121 9.15 3.47 1.10
CA PRO A 121 9.95 2.59 1.94
C PRO A 121 9.73 2.81 3.44
N THR A 122 9.22 3.96 3.87
CA THR A 122 9.08 4.29 5.30
C THR A 122 8.11 3.39 6.05
N PHE A 123 7.15 2.79 5.35
CA PHE A 123 6.16 1.88 5.92
C PHE A 123 6.42 0.41 5.62
N ILE A 124 7.58 0.10 5.05
CA ILE A 124 8.06 -1.27 4.88
C ILE A 124 8.82 -1.67 6.14
N LYS A 125 8.47 -2.83 6.70
CA LYS A 125 9.08 -3.36 7.91
C LYS A 125 9.20 -4.88 7.83
N GLU A 126 10.17 -5.42 8.57
CA GLU A 126 10.31 -6.87 8.75
C GLU A 126 9.04 -7.47 9.36
N VAL A 127 8.60 -8.56 8.75
CA VAL A 127 7.50 -9.42 9.18
C VAL A 127 8.11 -10.63 9.87
N LYS A 128 7.73 -10.83 11.13
CA LYS A 128 8.16 -11.96 11.94
C LYS A 128 7.09 -13.03 11.97
N ILE A 129 7.52 -14.28 12.10
CA ILE A 129 6.65 -15.45 12.17
C ILE A 129 6.68 -16.01 13.60
N GLU A 130 5.54 -16.11 14.26
CA GLU A 130 5.43 -16.78 15.56
C GLU A 130 5.28 -18.29 15.38
N VAL A 131 6.24 -19.06 15.89
CA VAL A 131 6.32 -20.52 15.69
C VAL A 131 5.43 -21.29 16.69
N ASN A 132 5.10 -20.67 17.84
CA ASN A 132 4.28 -21.30 18.88
C ASN A 132 2.89 -20.67 18.92
N ARG A 133 1.88 -21.50 18.67
CA ARG A 133 0.46 -21.14 18.82
C ARG A 133 0.20 -20.76 20.28
N ASP A 134 -0.63 -19.73 20.51
CA ASP A 134 -1.73 -19.77 21.50
C ASP A 134 -2.29 -18.39 21.94
N ARG A 135 -2.09 -17.27 21.23
CA ARG A 135 -2.80 -16.02 21.61
C ARG A 135 -3.62 -15.30 20.53
N TYR A 136 -3.25 -15.35 19.25
CA TYR A 136 -3.92 -14.52 18.23
C TYR A 136 -4.31 -15.17 16.90
N GLY A 137 -3.94 -16.43 16.63
CA GLY A 137 -4.34 -17.14 15.40
C GLY A 137 -3.66 -16.65 14.11
N GLU A 138 -2.96 -15.52 14.14
CA GLU A 138 -2.18 -14.98 13.03
C GLU A 138 -0.70 -15.28 13.23
N LYS A 139 -0.05 -15.85 12.20
CA LYS A 139 1.35 -16.26 12.27
C LYS A 139 2.32 -15.10 12.05
N ASN A 140 1.91 -14.09 11.28
CA ASN A 140 2.77 -13.03 10.79
C ASN A 140 2.48 -11.73 11.55
N TYR A 141 3.52 -11.05 12.02
CA TYR A 141 3.38 -9.81 12.77
C TYR A 141 4.54 -8.84 12.56
N PHE A 142 4.28 -7.57 12.83
CA PHE A 142 5.28 -6.52 12.91
C PHE A 142 5.67 -6.28 14.38
N SER A 143 6.96 -6.07 14.64
CA SER A 143 7.48 -5.72 15.97
C SER A 143 8.00 -4.28 16.00
N PHE A 144 7.38 -3.43 16.81
CA PHE A 144 7.75 -2.04 16.96
C PHE A 144 8.46 -1.80 18.28
N LEU A 145 9.69 -1.27 18.19
CA LEU A 145 10.53 -0.89 19.34
C LEU A 145 10.67 0.63 19.47
N SER A 146 10.05 1.38 18.57
CA SER A 146 10.06 2.83 18.53
C SER A 146 8.66 3.36 18.19
N PRO A 147 8.32 4.59 18.63
CA PRO A 147 7.01 5.17 18.32
C PRO A 147 6.79 5.31 16.81
N ILE A 148 5.56 5.06 16.38
CA ILE A 148 5.13 5.23 15.00
C ILE A 148 4.61 6.66 14.83
N ARG A 149 5.06 7.33 13.78
CA ARG A 149 4.56 8.65 13.39
C ARG A 149 3.16 8.50 12.78
N ARG A 150 2.13 9.03 13.44
CA ARG A 150 0.70 8.84 13.11
C ARG A 150 -0.03 10.15 12.74
N ASP A 151 0.67 11.28 12.72
CA ASP A 151 0.14 12.63 12.47
C ASP A 151 -0.04 12.97 10.98
N LEU A 152 0.19 12.01 10.08
CA LEU A 152 0.09 12.24 8.64
C LEU A 152 -1.35 12.06 8.17
N GLU A 153 -1.98 13.16 7.74
CA GLU A 153 -3.36 13.16 7.24
C GLU A 153 -3.55 12.36 5.95
N THR A 154 -2.49 12.06 5.21
CA THR A 154 -2.57 11.26 3.98
C THR A 154 -2.35 9.76 4.22
N CYS A 155 -2.08 9.38 5.47
CA CYS A 155 -1.88 7.99 5.86
C CYS A 155 -3.17 7.31 6.33
N PHE A 156 -3.24 6.02 6.04
CA PHE A 156 -4.32 5.12 6.42
C PHE A 156 -3.74 4.05 7.35
N PHE A 157 -4.02 4.17 8.64
CA PHE A 157 -3.58 3.24 9.66
C PHE A 157 -4.72 2.34 10.13
N ALA A 158 -4.38 1.10 10.48
CA ALA A 158 -5.30 0.20 11.15
C ALA A 158 -5.59 0.63 12.59
N PRO A 159 -6.77 0.27 13.16
CA PRO A 159 -7.16 0.63 14.52
C PRO A 159 -6.11 0.24 15.56
N GLU A 160 -5.53 -0.95 15.44
CA GLU A 160 -4.50 -1.46 16.34
C GLU A 160 -3.20 -0.62 16.34
N ILE A 161 -2.89 0.08 15.24
CA ILE A 161 -1.77 1.02 15.17
C ILE A 161 -2.17 2.39 15.74
N THR A 162 -3.37 2.87 15.41
CA THR A 162 -3.87 4.16 15.93
C THR A 162 -4.06 4.15 17.45
N ASN A 163 -4.48 3.01 18.01
CA ASN A 163 -4.73 2.83 19.43
C ASN A 163 -3.49 2.42 20.22
N LEU A 164 -2.31 2.37 19.59
CA LEU A 164 -1.07 2.02 20.27
C LEU A 164 -0.73 3.07 21.35
N VAL A 165 -0.63 2.61 22.60
CA VAL A 165 -0.31 3.47 23.76
C VAL A 165 1.13 3.28 24.27
N ALA A 166 1.77 2.14 23.96
CA ALA A 166 3.08 1.78 24.49
C ALA A 166 3.90 0.95 23.50
N ILE A 167 5.21 0.95 23.70
CA ILE A 167 6.20 0.10 23.03
C ILE A 167 6.97 -0.70 24.10
N PRO A 168 7.49 -1.91 23.78
CA PRO A 168 7.42 -2.59 22.49
C PRO A 168 5.98 -3.04 22.16
N ALA A 169 5.68 -3.11 20.87
CA ALA A 169 4.36 -3.49 20.39
C ALA A 169 4.44 -4.57 19.31
N ILE A 170 3.48 -5.48 19.34
CA ILE A 170 3.27 -6.51 18.32
C ILE A 170 1.97 -6.17 17.60
N ILE A 171 2.06 -5.97 16.30
CA ILE A 171 0.93 -5.63 15.45
C ILE A 171 0.74 -6.75 14.43
N PRO A 172 -0.48 -7.32 14.30
CA PRO A 172 -0.72 -8.35 13.30
C PRO A 172 -0.50 -7.85 11.87
N TYR A 173 0.00 -8.70 10.98
CA TYR A 173 0.27 -8.36 9.57
C TYR A 173 -1.00 -7.85 8.85
N LYS A 174 -2.17 -8.40 9.21
CA LYS A 174 -3.49 -7.98 8.73
C LYS A 174 -3.81 -6.50 8.96
N CYS A 175 -3.03 -5.74 9.72
CA CYS A 175 -3.13 -4.26 9.73
C CYS A 175 -3.05 -3.67 8.31
N PHE A 176 -2.26 -4.28 7.43
CA PHE A 176 -2.18 -3.91 6.02
C PHE A 176 -3.54 -3.92 5.32
N TYR A 177 -4.34 -4.97 5.53
CA TYR A 177 -5.63 -5.13 4.86
C TYR A 177 -6.60 -4.01 5.22
N TYR A 178 -6.56 -3.56 6.49
CA TYR A 178 -7.37 -2.41 6.90
C TYR A 178 -6.90 -1.14 6.23
N SER A 179 -5.59 -0.87 6.23
CA SER A 179 -5.00 0.30 5.59
C SER A 179 -5.36 0.37 4.10
N LEU A 180 -5.30 -0.76 3.40
CA LEU A 180 -5.71 -0.89 2.00
C LEU A 180 -7.21 -0.67 1.80
N GLY A 181 -8.06 -1.27 2.63
CA GLY A 181 -9.50 -1.08 2.57
C GLY A 181 -9.93 0.36 2.85
N ALA A 182 -9.29 1.00 3.83
CA ALA A 182 -9.57 2.38 4.22
C ALA A 182 -9.15 3.38 3.12
N LEU A 183 -7.99 3.15 2.49
CA LEU A 183 -7.56 3.90 1.31
C LEU A 183 -8.56 3.72 0.16
N ALA A 184 -8.97 2.49 -0.14
CA ALA A 184 -9.92 2.20 -1.21
C ALA A 184 -11.28 2.90 -1.01
N VAL A 185 -11.82 2.88 0.21
CA VAL A 185 -13.02 3.64 0.59
C VAL A 185 -12.83 5.13 0.40
N TYR A 186 -11.70 5.67 0.83
CA TYR A 186 -11.40 7.08 0.64
C TYR A 186 -11.34 7.47 -0.84
N CYS A 187 -10.73 6.63 -1.69
CA CYS A 187 -10.67 6.87 -3.13
C CYS A 187 -12.07 6.88 -3.78
N LEU A 188 -12.95 5.95 -3.38
CA LEU A 188 -14.33 5.85 -3.88
C LEU A 188 -15.23 7.01 -3.41
N PHE A 189 -15.18 7.35 -2.13
CA PHE A 189 -16.20 8.20 -1.50
C PHE A 189 -15.69 9.55 -0.99
N LYS A 190 -14.38 9.81 -1.09
CA LYS A 190 -13.70 11.01 -0.57
C LYS A 190 -13.93 11.26 0.93
N LYS A 191 -14.18 10.18 1.67
CA LYS A 191 -14.45 10.21 3.11
C LYS A 191 -13.54 9.23 3.80
N LYS A 192 -12.87 9.69 4.86
CA LYS A 192 -12.13 8.79 5.74
C LYS A 192 -13.11 7.95 6.54
N MET A 193 -12.71 6.71 6.80
CA MET A 193 -13.44 5.84 7.72
C MET A 193 -13.24 6.33 9.15
N ASP A 194 -14.30 6.80 9.76
CA ASP A 194 -14.42 6.82 11.21
C ASP A 194 -14.85 5.41 11.65
N SER A 195 -14.29 4.92 12.76
CA SER A 195 -14.30 3.51 13.20
C SER A 195 -15.67 2.82 13.35
N CYS A 196 -16.79 3.51 13.11
CA CYS A 196 -18.14 3.02 13.35
C CYS A 196 -19.11 3.14 12.18
N ASN A 197 -18.73 3.69 11.01
CA ASN A 197 -19.72 4.05 9.99
C ASN A 197 -19.66 3.23 8.68
N ALA A 198 -20.11 1.98 8.76
CA ALA A 198 -20.28 1.11 7.59
C ALA A 198 -21.26 1.69 6.53
N THR A 199 -22.07 2.69 6.87
CA THR A 199 -23.00 3.31 5.91
C THR A 199 -22.30 4.00 4.75
N ILE A 200 -21.01 4.33 4.88
CA ILE A 200 -20.19 4.87 3.78
C ILE A 200 -20.19 3.90 2.58
N LEU A 201 -20.29 2.59 2.83
CA LEU A 201 -20.31 1.56 1.80
C LEU A 201 -21.69 1.30 1.19
N ASN A 202 -22.77 1.91 1.72
CA ASN A 202 -24.14 1.71 1.21
C ASN A 202 -24.29 1.90 -0.30
N PRO A 203 -23.61 2.87 -0.97
CA PRO A 203 -23.74 3.06 -2.42
C PRO A 203 -23.31 1.85 -3.26
N ILE A 204 -22.51 0.95 -2.71
CA ILE A 204 -22.06 -0.27 -3.40
C ILE A 204 -22.62 -1.55 -2.74
N ALA A 205 -23.59 -1.41 -1.83
CA ALA A 205 -24.19 -2.52 -1.11
C ALA A 205 -24.68 -3.61 -2.09
N GLY A 206 -24.46 -4.88 -1.72
CA GLY A 206 -24.82 -6.03 -2.55
C GLY A 206 -23.79 -6.42 -3.63
N THR A 207 -22.73 -5.63 -3.82
CA THR A 207 -21.63 -6.00 -4.75
C THR A 207 -20.57 -6.87 -4.06
N LYS A 208 -19.75 -7.59 -4.86
CA LYS A 208 -18.57 -8.31 -4.32
C LYS A 208 -17.57 -7.35 -3.66
N LEU A 209 -17.40 -6.15 -4.25
CA LEU A 209 -16.54 -5.10 -3.71
C LEU A 209 -16.99 -4.65 -2.32
N TYR A 210 -18.30 -4.51 -2.09
CA TYR A 210 -18.84 -4.21 -0.77
C TYR A 210 -18.43 -5.24 0.28
N TRP A 211 -18.62 -6.53 -0.01
CA TRP A 211 -18.27 -7.59 0.93
C TRP A 211 -16.76 -7.70 1.17
N MET A 212 -15.96 -7.48 0.13
CA MET A 212 -14.50 -7.42 0.25
C MET A 212 -14.07 -6.27 1.17
N LEU A 213 -14.54 -5.04 0.92
CA LEU A 213 -14.21 -3.88 1.74
C LEU A 213 -14.70 -4.04 3.18
N LEU A 214 -15.90 -4.61 3.37
CA LEU A 214 -16.44 -4.89 4.71
C LEU A 214 -15.52 -5.81 5.52
N LYS A 215 -14.96 -6.86 4.89
CA LYS A 215 -14.01 -7.78 5.55
C LYS A 215 -12.62 -7.19 5.75
N MET A 216 -12.17 -6.32 4.85
CA MET A 216 -10.90 -5.61 5.00
C MET A 216 -10.96 -4.59 6.14
N LEU A 217 -12.11 -3.96 6.36
CA LEU A 217 -12.33 -2.90 7.35
C LEU A 217 -12.79 -3.42 8.72
N GLU A 218 -12.75 -4.73 8.94
CA GLU A 218 -13.11 -5.33 10.20
C GLU A 218 -12.20 -4.81 11.34
N THR A 219 -12.83 -4.38 12.44
CA THR A 219 -12.11 -3.76 13.57
C THR A 219 -11.28 -4.78 14.32
N ASP A 220 -11.83 -5.99 14.52
CA ASP A 220 -11.07 -7.14 15.01
C ASP A 220 -10.21 -7.73 13.88
N CYS A 221 -8.89 -7.55 14.01
CA CYS A 221 -7.88 -8.11 13.11
C CYS A 221 -8.07 -9.62 12.82
N LYS A 222 -8.59 -10.40 13.77
CA LYS A 222 -8.77 -11.85 13.61
C LYS A 222 -9.75 -12.18 12.49
N ASN A 223 -10.80 -11.37 12.38
CA ASN A 223 -11.89 -11.53 11.42
C ASN A 223 -11.61 -10.83 10.09
N ARG A 224 -10.45 -10.16 9.97
CA ARG A 224 -10.03 -9.44 8.77
C ARG A 224 -9.39 -10.36 7.75
N PHE A 225 -9.79 -10.23 6.49
CA PHE A 225 -9.19 -10.93 5.35
C PHE A 225 -9.65 -10.28 4.05
N ILE A 226 -8.93 -10.53 2.96
CA ILE A 226 -9.36 -10.10 1.63
C ILE A 226 -10.13 -11.24 0.96
N LEU A 227 -11.30 -10.90 0.44
CA LEU A 227 -12.16 -11.81 -0.29
C LEU A 227 -11.99 -11.61 -1.80
N TYR A 228 -12.07 -12.69 -2.58
CA TYR A 228 -12.20 -12.66 -4.03
C TYR A 228 -11.01 -12.06 -4.80
N LEU A 229 -9.79 -12.17 -4.26
CA LEU A 229 -8.52 -11.95 -4.97
C LEU A 229 -7.84 -13.28 -5.32
#